data_AF-A0A090N564-F1
#
_entry.id   AF-A0A090N564-F1
#
_cell.length_a   1.000
_cell.length_b   1.000
_cell.length_c   1.000
_cell.angle_alpha   90.00
_cell.angle_beta   90.00
_cell.angle_gamma   90.00
#
_symmetry.space_group_name_H-M   'P 1'
#
loop_
_entity.id
_entity.type
_entity.pdbx_description
1 polymer ?
#
loop_
_entity_poly.entity_id
_entity_poly.type
_entity_poly.pdbx_seq_one_letter_code
_entity_poly.pdbx_strand_id
1 'polypeptide(L)'
;MSGSNTANVQENLKKFSSENIDSYVQISTFTDEIQEAIRGHIYTEYKAWFFFRKLGADCLRSNISLHGFAALWKRSAQEAFADATWLESYLVQRGGRSKPSDIPAPKIEWPDDPVDPVEPVYAALQVEKEILEDLHRLCAAADKANDNALEDAIESRFLRKETRHVKDMSDLLQQCVRISKQAGHGLYHLDKELRVNNGVVPWANFNDPDKSDELLRGVVADLYKAAV
;
A
#
# COMPACT_ATOMS: atom_id res chain seq x y z
N MET A 1 47.92 -27.10 -23.78
CA MET A 1 46.46 -26.99 -24.05
C MET A 1 45.76 -25.87 -23.26
N SER A 2 46.45 -24.81 -22.80
CA SER A 2 45.85 -23.73 -21.97
C SER A 2 45.35 -22.50 -22.75
N GLY A 3 45.65 -22.37 -24.04
CA GLY A 3 45.30 -21.19 -24.85
C GLY A 3 43.83 -21.08 -25.25
N SER A 4 43.11 -22.21 -25.37
CA SER A 4 41.71 -22.24 -25.82
C SER A 4 40.73 -21.70 -24.78
N ASN A 5 40.98 -21.94 -23.49
CA ASN A 5 40.03 -21.53 -22.44
C ASN A 5 40.10 -20.01 -22.19
N THR A 6 41.31 -19.44 -22.25
CA THR A 6 41.53 -17.99 -22.08
C THR A 6 40.87 -17.19 -23.21
N ALA A 7 40.94 -17.69 -24.46
CA ALA A 7 40.29 -17.05 -25.60
C ALA A 7 38.76 -17.06 -25.47
N ASN A 8 38.17 -18.20 -25.07
CA ASN A 8 36.73 -18.30 -24.83
C ASN A 8 36.25 -17.36 -23.71
N VAL A 9 37.03 -17.24 -22.63
CA VAL A 9 36.73 -16.30 -21.53
C VAL A 9 36.76 -14.85 -22.02
N GLN A 10 37.77 -14.47 -22.79
CA GLN A 10 37.89 -13.12 -23.37
C GLN A 10 36.73 -12.80 -24.33
N GLU A 11 36.32 -13.77 -25.15
CA GLU A 11 35.18 -13.62 -26.07
C GLU A 11 33.86 -13.46 -25.31
N ASN A 12 33.61 -14.29 -24.30
CA ASN A 12 32.43 -14.18 -23.44
C ASN A 12 32.39 -12.85 -22.69
N LEU A 13 33.52 -12.41 -22.13
CA LEU A 13 33.62 -11.10 -21.47
C LEU A 13 33.26 -9.97 -22.44
N LYS A 14 33.80 -10.00 -23.66
CA LYS A 14 33.49 -9.01 -24.69
C LYS A 14 32.00 -9.03 -25.05
N LYS A 15 31.43 -10.22 -25.26
CA LYS A 15 30.00 -10.39 -25.55
C LYS A 15 29.13 -9.78 -24.45
N PHE A 16 29.24 -10.27 -23.22
CA PHE A 16 28.39 -9.84 -22.11
C PHE A 16 28.63 -8.39 -21.69
N SER A 17 29.84 -7.84 -21.91
CA SER A 17 30.12 -6.42 -21.66
C SER A 17 29.37 -5.46 -22.60
N SER A 18 28.94 -5.94 -23.76
CA SER A 18 28.26 -5.14 -24.79
C SER A 18 26.74 -5.31 -24.81
N GLU A 19 26.21 -6.30 -24.08
CA GLU A 19 24.80 -6.65 -24.07
C GLU A 19 24.09 -6.06 -22.86
N ASN A 20 22.77 -5.82 -23.00
CA ASN A 20 21.93 -5.44 -21.89
C ASN A 20 21.59 -6.69 -21.06
N ILE A 21 22.19 -6.83 -19.88
CA ILE A 21 21.97 -8.02 -19.03
C ILE A 21 20.53 -8.12 -18.54
N ASP A 22 19.77 -7.01 -18.49
CA ASP A 22 18.34 -7.05 -18.14
C ASP A 22 17.55 -8.01 -19.05
N SER A 23 17.90 -8.11 -20.34
CA SER A 23 17.19 -9.00 -21.29
C SER A 23 17.39 -10.48 -21.00
N TYR A 24 18.39 -10.85 -20.21
CA TYR A 24 18.61 -12.23 -19.76
C TYR A 24 17.76 -12.58 -18.53
N VAL A 25 17.30 -11.57 -17.79
CA VAL A 25 16.41 -11.73 -16.62
C VAL A 25 14.95 -11.75 -17.06
N GLN A 26 14.60 -10.92 -18.05
CA GLN A 26 13.24 -10.82 -18.57
C GLN A 26 12.80 -12.14 -19.22
N ILE A 27 11.68 -12.67 -18.74
CA ILE A 27 10.98 -13.78 -19.37
C ILE A 27 9.89 -13.23 -20.30
N SER A 28 9.39 -14.05 -21.23
CA SER A 28 8.44 -13.63 -22.26
C SER A 28 7.11 -13.06 -21.75
N THR A 29 6.72 -13.39 -20.52
CA THR A 29 5.49 -12.88 -19.88
C THR A 29 5.68 -11.50 -19.28
N PHE A 30 6.92 -11.05 -19.05
CA PHE A 30 7.24 -9.74 -18.50
C PHE A 30 7.36 -8.69 -19.61
N THR A 31 6.25 -8.46 -20.30
CA THR A 31 6.20 -7.58 -21.48
C THR A 31 6.36 -6.10 -21.10
N ASP A 32 6.53 -5.24 -22.11
CA ASP A 32 6.57 -3.79 -21.88
C ASP A 32 5.26 -3.28 -21.28
N GLU A 33 4.11 -3.84 -21.68
CA GLU A 33 2.81 -3.51 -21.08
C GLU A 33 2.75 -3.85 -19.59
N ILE A 34 3.31 -5.00 -19.18
CA ILE A 34 3.41 -5.38 -17.77
C ILE A 34 4.32 -4.41 -17.00
N GLN A 35 5.48 -4.07 -17.57
CA GLN A 35 6.37 -3.11 -16.96
C GLN A 35 5.71 -1.73 -16.79
N GLU A 36 4.99 -1.24 -17.80
CA GLU A 36 4.27 0.04 -17.70
C GLU A 36 3.10 -0.04 -16.71
N ALA A 37 2.38 -1.17 -16.63
CA ALA A 37 1.33 -1.36 -15.62
C ALA A 37 1.89 -1.32 -14.19
N ILE A 38 3.02 -1.99 -13.94
CA ILE A 38 3.72 -1.95 -12.65
C ILE A 38 4.16 -0.53 -12.31
N ARG A 39 4.74 0.21 -13.27
CA ARG A 39 5.13 1.62 -13.06
C ARG A 39 3.92 2.51 -12.76
N GLY A 40 2.80 2.25 -13.42
CA GLY A 40 1.52 2.92 -13.15
C GLY A 40 1.11 2.74 -11.69
N HIS A 41 1.19 1.52 -11.17
CA HIS A 41 0.84 1.24 -9.77
C HIS A 41 1.82 1.86 -8.77
N ILE A 42 3.14 1.82 -9.06
CA ILE A 42 4.17 2.52 -8.27
C ILE A 42 3.83 4.02 -8.16
N TYR A 43 3.42 4.63 -9.27
CA TYR A 43 3.00 6.03 -9.29
C TYR A 43 1.74 6.28 -8.44
N THR A 44 0.74 5.39 -8.50
CA THR A 44 -0.47 5.44 -7.65
C THR A 44 -0.10 5.42 -6.16
N GLU A 45 0.78 4.52 -5.75
CA GLU A 45 1.24 4.40 -4.36
C GLU A 45 2.01 5.65 -3.90
N TYR A 46 2.87 6.22 -4.75
CA TYR A 46 3.57 7.47 -4.43
C TYR A 46 2.64 8.68 -4.31
N LYS A 47 1.59 8.78 -5.16
CA LYS A 47 0.55 9.80 -4.99
C LYS A 47 -0.14 9.64 -3.63
N ALA A 48 -0.50 8.41 -3.26
CA ALA A 48 -1.16 8.11 -1.98
C ALA A 48 -0.25 8.48 -0.80
N TRP A 49 1.04 8.14 -0.86
CA TRP A 49 2.03 8.58 0.13
C TRP A 49 2.01 10.10 0.33
N PHE A 50 2.09 10.89 -0.75
CA PHE A 50 2.13 12.34 -0.63
C PHE A 50 0.82 12.90 -0.08
N PHE A 51 -0.32 12.34 -0.52
CA PHE A 51 -1.65 12.67 0.00
C PHE A 51 -1.74 12.45 1.52
N PHE A 52 -1.40 11.27 2.02
CA PHE A 52 -1.47 10.96 3.45
C PHE A 52 -0.45 11.77 4.27
N ARG A 53 0.72 12.06 3.71
CA ARG A 53 1.70 12.97 4.31
C ARG A 53 1.13 14.37 4.54
N LYS A 54 0.38 14.92 3.57
CA LYS A 54 -0.28 16.22 3.69
C LYS A 54 -1.38 16.19 4.75
N LEU A 55 -2.28 15.21 4.72
CA LEU A 55 -3.33 15.06 5.73
C LEU A 55 -2.78 14.96 7.16
N GLY A 56 -1.74 14.13 7.34
CA GLY A 56 -1.09 13.97 8.64
C GLY A 56 -0.44 15.26 9.14
N ALA A 57 0.14 16.07 8.26
CA ALA A 57 0.70 17.36 8.62
C ALA A 57 -0.38 18.37 9.04
N ASP A 58 -1.51 18.42 8.32
CA ASP A 58 -2.61 19.32 8.66
C ASP A 58 -3.20 19.03 10.03
N CYS A 59 -3.37 17.74 10.37
CA CYS A 59 -3.86 17.31 11.67
C CYS A 59 -3.00 17.82 12.85
N LEU A 60 -1.71 18.11 12.62
CA LEU A 60 -0.77 18.61 13.63
C LEU A 60 -0.79 20.14 13.78
N ARG A 61 -1.50 20.87 12.93
CA ARG A 61 -1.67 22.33 13.08
C ARG A 61 -2.36 22.62 14.42
N SER A 62 -1.93 23.67 15.12
CA SER A 62 -2.46 24.00 16.45
C SER A 62 -3.98 24.26 16.47
N ASN A 63 -4.55 24.72 15.36
CA ASN A 63 -5.99 24.96 15.23
C ASN A 63 -6.81 23.70 14.91
N ILE A 64 -6.15 22.56 14.63
CA ILE A 64 -6.81 21.26 14.40
C ILE A 64 -6.50 20.30 15.56
N SER A 65 -5.22 20.12 15.88
CA SER A 65 -4.72 19.35 17.04
C SER A 65 -5.25 17.90 17.17
N LEU A 66 -5.41 17.19 16.05
CA LEU A 66 -5.89 15.81 16.00
C LEU A 66 -4.72 14.81 15.88
N HIS A 67 -4.01 14.58 16.99
CA HIS A 67 -2.78 13.78 17.00
C HIS A 67 -2.99 12.28 16.71
N GLY A 68 -4.16 11.73 17.02
CA GLY A 68 -4.53 10.37 16.67
C GLY A 68 -4.76 10.20 15.17
N PHE A 69 -5.46 11.15 14.53
CA PHE A 69 -5.57 11.19 13.08
C PHE A 69 -4.21 11.42 12.41
N ALA A 70 -3.36 12.29 12.97
CA ALA A 70 -2.01 12.47 12.47
C ALA A 70 -1.19 11.15 12.49
N ALA A 71 -1.36 10.34 13.54
CA ALA A 71 -0.72 9.02 13.63
C ALA A 71 -1.26 8.04 12.56
N LEU A 72 -2.57 8.01 12.35
CA LEU A 72 -3.22 7.22 11.30
C LEU A 72 -2.65 7.57 9.92
N TRP A 73 -2.66 8.86 9.54
CA TRP A 73 -2.19 9.28 8.21
C TRP A 73 -0.69 9.10 8.03
N LYS A 74 0.11 9.30 9.09
CA LYS A 74 1.55 9.00 9.04
C LYS A 74 1.79 7.52 8.75
N ARG A 75 0.99 6.64 9.36
CA ARG A 75 1.07 5.20 9.12
C ARG A 75 0.65 4.85 7.68
N SER A 76 -0.50 5.33 7.21
CA SER A 76 -0.95 5.12 5.82
C SER A 76 0.10 5.60 4.81
N ALA A 77 0.72 6.75 5.04
CA ALA A 77 1.82 7.22 4.20
C ALA A 77 3.03 6.25 4.23
N GLN A 78 3.44 5.78 5.40
CA GLN A 78 4.56 4.84 5.51
C GLN A 78 4.29 3.51 4.81
N GLU A 79 3.05 3.00 4.89
CA GLU A 79 2.63 1.79 4.19
C GLU A 79 2.66 2.00 2.67
N ALA A 80 2.05 3.07 2.14
CA ALA A 80 2.09 3.38 0.70
C ALA A 80 3.52 3.55 0.16
N PHE A 81 4.41 4.20 0.93
CA PHE A 81 5.83 4.32 0.55
C PHE A 81 6.55 2.97 0.54
N ALA A 82 6.31 2.12 1.53
CA ALA A 82 6.88 0.78 1.59
C ALA A 82 6.41 -0.08 0.42
N ASP A 83 5.16 0.09 -0.01
CA ASP A 83 4.57 -0.65 -1.12
C ASP A 83 5.08 -0.17 -2.48
N ALA A 84 5.18 1.14 -2.69
CA ALA A 84 5.84 1.70 -3.87
C ALA A 84 7.29 1.20 -4.02
N THR A 85 8.09 1.30 -2.95
CA THR A 85 9.50 0.91 -2.98
C THR A 85 9.72 -0.61 -3.10
N TRP A 86 8.82 -1.41 -2.52
CA TRP A 86 8.82 -2.85 -2.75
C TRP A 86 8.55 -3.16 -4.23
N LEU A 87 7.56 -2.50 -4.83
CA LEU A 87 7.18 -2.76 -6.22
C LEU A 87 8.21 -2.24 -7.22
N GLU A 88 8.92 -1.14 -6.92
CA GLU A 88 10.11 -0.73 -7.67
C GLU A 88 11.21 -1.80 -7.64
N SER A 89 11.47 -2.36 -6.46
CA SER A 89 12.46 -3.44 -6.31
C SER A 89 12.04 -4.68 -7.08
N TYR A 90 10.74 -5.02 -7.07
CA TYR A 90 10.16 -6.11 -7.84
C TYR A 90 10.27 -5.87 -9.36
N LEU A 91 9.98 -4.66 -9.83
CA LEU A 91 10.14 -4.26 -11.23
C LEU A 91 11.58 -4.50 -11.70
N VAL A 92 12.57 -4.03 -10.93
CA VAL A 92 13.99 -4.20 -11.26
C VAL A 92 14.44 -5.66 -11.15
N GLN A 93 13.94 -6.39 -10.14
CA GLN A 93 14.22 -7.82 -9.97
C GLN A 93 13.82 -8.64 -11.20
N ARG A 94 12.76 -8.24 -11.90
CA ARG A 94 12.26 -8.90 -13.12
C ARG A 94 12.95 -8.41 -14.41
N GLY A 95 13.98 -7.57 -14.31
CA GLY A 95 14.69 -6.97 -15.43
C GLY A 95 14.01 -5.71 -15.99
N GLY A 96 13.05 -5.13 -15.28
CA GLY A 96 12.40 -3.88 -15.63
C GLY A 96 13.23 -2.66 -15.24
N ARG A 97 12.84 -1.50 -15.77
CA ARG A 97 13.54 -0.22 -15.48
C ARG A 97 12.64 0.78 -14.80
N SER A 98 13.14 1.51 -13.81
CA SER A 98 12.38 2.63 -13.25
C SER A 98 12.25 3.78 -14.27
N LYS A 99 11.06 4.39 -14.35
CA LYS A 99 10.80 5.60 -15.12
C LYS A 99 9.88 6.53 -14.30
N PRO A 100 10.40 7.19 -13.25
CA PRO A 100 9.59 8.02 -12.36
C PRO A 100 8.93 9.17 -13.12
N SER A 101 7.72 9.55 -12.68
CA SER A 101 6.97 10.70 -13.19
C SER A 101 6.73 11.72 -12.07
N ASP A 102 6.38 12.94 -12.44
CA ASP A 102 6.08 14.00 -11.48
C ASP A 102 4.87 13.62 -10.61
N ILE A 103 5.00 13.78 -9.29
CA ILE A 103 3.90 13.56 -8.34
C ILE A 103 3.25 14.92 -8.04
N PRO A 104 1.99 15.14 -8.42
CA PRO A 104 1.33 16.42 -8.18
C PRO A 104 1.13 16.67 -6.69
N ALA A 105 1.23 17.94 -6.28
CA ALA A 105 0.91 18.34 -4.91
C ALA A 105 -0.57 18.01 -4.58
N PRO A 106 -0.86 17.34 -3.45
CA PRO A 106 -2.22 17.14 -2.99
C PRO A 106 -2.93 18.47 -2.77
N LYS A 107 -4.17 18.57 -3.24
CA LYS A 107 -5.01 19.78 -3.10
C LYS A 107 -5.94 19.74 -1.89
N ILE A 108 -5.92 18.66 -1.12
CA ILE A 108 -6.75 18.47 0.06
C ILE A 108 -6.27 19.38 1.19
N GLU A 109 -7.22 19.98 1.90
CA GLU A 109 -6.98 20.76 3.11
C GLU A 109 -7.89 20.22 4.22
N TRP A 110 -7.35 20.15 5.43
CA TRP A 110 -8.16 19.77 6.59
C TRP A 110 -9.03 20.94 7.07
N PRO A 111 -10.36 20.76 7.22
CA PRO A 111 -11.25 21.80 7.74
C PRO A 111 -10.87 22.22 9.17
N ASP A 112 -10.75 23.53 9.42
CA ASP A 112 -10.34 24.05 10.73
C ASP A 112 -11.39 24.93 11.44
N ASP A 113 -12.47 25.32 10.77
CA ASP A 113 -13.62 26.00 11.36
C ASP A 113 -14.97 25.61 10.68
N PRO A 114 -15.74 24.66 11.25
CA PRO A 114 -15.36 23.81 12.37
C PRO A 114 -14.30 22.78 11.96
N VAL A 115 -13.53 22.29 12.93
CA VAL A 115 -12.69 21.10 12.73
C VAL A 115 -13.58 19.90 12.44
N ASP A 116 -13.47 19.34 11.23
CA ASP A 116 -14.31 18.22 10.80
C ASP A 116 -13.49 17.17 10.02
N PRO A 117 -13.60 15.87 10.37
CA PRO A 117 -12.86 14.81 9.70
C PRO A 117 -13.58 14.20 8.49
N VAL A 118 -14.86 14.51 8.22
CA VAL A 118 -15.68 13.74 7.27
C VAL A 118 -15.15 13.86 5.84
N GLU A 119 -14.91 15.09 5.37
CA GLU A 119 -14.37 15.31 4.02
C GLU A 119 -12.96 14.72 3.84
N PRO A 120 -11.98 14.98 4.75
CA PRO A 120 -10.66 14.35 4.66
C PRO A 120 -10.69 12.82 4.68
N VAL A 121 -11.53 12.21 5.52
CA VAL A 121 -11.65 10.74 5.62
C VAL A 121 -12.35 10.17 4.40
N TYR A 122 -13.34 10.87 3.84
CA TYR A 122 -13.94 10.47 2.58
C TYR A 122 -12.94 10.53 1.42
N ALA A 123 -12.12 11.58 1.35
CA ALA A 123 -11.04 11.68 0.37
C ALA A 123 -10.02 10.54 0.53
N ALA A 124 -9.64 10.20 1.77
CA ALA A 124 -8.79 9.05 2.06
C ALA A 124 -9.41 7.73 1.59
N LEU A 125 -10.71 7.51 1.84
CA LEU A 125 -11.43 6.34 1.31
C LEU A 125 -11.39 6.26 -0.21
N GLN A 126 -11.52 7.40 -0.92
CA GLN A 126 -11.40 7.40 -2.38
C GLN A 126 -9.99 7.04 -2.86
N VAL A 127 -8.96 7.45 -2.13
CA VAL A 127 -7.56 7.09 -2.44
C VAL A 127 -7.34 5.57 -2.29
N GLU A 128 -7.73 4.98 -1.16
CA GLU A 128 -7.61 3.51 -0.97
C GLU A 128 -8.45 2.76 -2.02
N LYS A 129 -9.62 3.29 -2.39
CA LYS A 129 -10.44 2.70 -3.47
C LYS A 129 -9.76 2.80 -4.84
N GLU A 130 -9.11 3.92 -5.15
CA GLU A 130 -8.33 4.11 -6.39
C GLU A 130 -7.20 3.07 -6.47
N ILE A 131 -6.48 2.85 -5.36
CA ILE A 131 -5.43 1.83 -5.26
C ILE A 131 -6.02 0.44 -5.50
N LEU A 132 -7.14 0.09 -4.85
CA LEU A 132 -7.79 -1.22 -5.03
C LEU A 132 -8.23 -1.45 -6.48
N GLU A 133 -8.87 -0.45 -7.11
CA GLU A 133 -9.28 -0.53 -8.51
C GLU A 133 -8.08 -0.64 -9.47
N ASP A 134 -6.96 0.01 -9.15
CA ASP A 134 -5.70 -0.11 -9.88
C ASP A 134 -5.06 -1.50 -9.72
N LEU A 135 -5.09 -2.09 -8.53
CA LEU A 135 -4.65 -3.47 -8.29
C LEU A 135 -5.46 -4.49 -9.09
N HIS A 136 -6.78 -4.32 -9.18
CA HIS A 136 -7.62 -5.17 -10.04
C HIS A 136 -7.25 -5.03 -11.52
N ARG A 137 -6.96 -3.81 -11.98
CA ARG A 137 -6.48 -3.58 -13.36
C ARG A 137 -5.11 -4.24 -13.60
N LEU A 138 -4.20 -4.15 -12.63
CA LEU A 138 -2.87 -4.76 -12.69
C LEU A 138 -2.98 -6.30 -12.70
N CYS A 139 -3.87 -6.88 -11.89
CA CYS A 139 -4.13 -8.31 -11.87
C CYS A 139 -4.67 -8.81 -13.22
N ALA A 140 -5.61 -8.09 -13.82
CA ALA A 140 -6.14 -8.42 -15.15
C ALA A 140 -5.07 -8.30 -16.25
N ALA A 141 -4.12 -7.36 -16.13
CA ALA A 141 -2.99 -7.26 -17.04
C ALA A 141 -2.05 -8.47 -16.89
N ALA A 142 -1.78 -8.90 -15.66
CA ALA A 142 -0.96 -10.09 -15.36
C ALA A 142 -1.58 -11.37 -15.96
N ASP A 143 -2.87 -11.61 -15.72
CA ASP A 143 -3.63 -12.75 -16.27
C ASP A 143 -3.59 -12.78 -17.81
N LYS A 144 -3.84 -11.62 -18.44
CA LYS A 144 -3.76 -11.50 -19.90
C LYS A 144 -2.36 -11.84 -20.44
N ALA A 145 -1.30 -11.51 -19.70
CA ALA A 145 0.08 -11.82 -20.09
C ALA A 145 0.53 -13.24 -19.66
N ASN A 146 -0.30 -13.98 -18.93
CA ASN A 146 0.06 -15.22 -18.23
C ASN A 146 1.28 -15.03 -17.31
N ASP A 147 1.38 -13.87 -16.64
CA ASP A 147 2.46 -13.56 -15.69
C ASP A 147 2.09 -13.99 -14.27
N ASN A 148 2.12 -15.30 -14.04
CA ASN A 148 1.78 -15.91 -12.74
C ASN A 148 2.62 -15.35 -11.56
N ALA A 149 3.85 -14.88 -11.83
CA ALA A 149 4.70 -14.31 -10.79
C ALA A 149 4.19 -12.94 -10.35
N LEU A 150 3.68 -12.12 -11.29
CA LEU A 150 3.02 -10.87 -10.96
C LEU A 150 1.65 -11.08 -10.30
N GLU A 151 0.85 -12.06 -10.76
CA GLU A 151 -0.40 -12.44 -10.08
C GLU A 151 -0.17 -12.78 -8.61
N ASP A 152 0.77 -13.69 -8.32
CA ASP A 152 1.10 -14.08 -6.95
C ASP A 152 1.53 -12.88 -6.09
N ALA A 153 2.39 -12.00 -6.64
CA ALA A 153 2.81 -10.79 -5.95
C ALA A 153 1.63 -9.87 -5.59
N ILE A 154 0.68 -9.68 -6.51
CA ILE A 154 -0.51 -8.84 -6.31
C ILE A 154 -1.44 -9.46 -5.26
N GLU A 155 -1.80 -10.73 -5.43
CA GLU A 155 -2.80 -11.40 -4.61
C GLU A 155 -2.32 -11.65 -3.18
N SER A 156 -1.06 -12.06 -3.01
CA SER A 156 -0.51 -12.43 -1.71
C SER A 156 -0.19 -11.21 -0.83
N ARG A 157 0.22 -10.09 -1.45
CA ARG A 157 0.72 -8.92 -0.73
C ARG A 157 -0.25 -7.74 -0.74
N PHE A 158 -0.76 -7.36 -1.91
CA PHE A 158 -1.42 -6.07 -2.07
C PHE A 158 -2.94 -6.16 -2.01
N LEU A 159 -3.54 -7.09 -2.77
CA LEU A 159 -4.99 -7.12 -2.97
C LEU A 159 -5.75 -7.38 -1.66
N ARG A 160 -5.27 -8.32 -0.83
CA ARG A 160 -5.85 -8.61 0.49
C ARG A 160 -5.74 -7.41 1.44
N LYS A 161 -4.55 -6.80 1.50
CA LYS A 161 -4.26 -5.63 2.32
C LYS A 161 -5.19 -4.47 1.94
N GLU A 162 -5.28 -4.17 0.66
CA GLU A 162 -6.04 -3.02 0.16
C GLU A 162 -7.56 -3.22 0.31
N THR A 163 -8.04 -4.44 0.10
CA THR A 163 -9.45 -4.79 0.38
C THR A 163 -9.83 -4.48 1.84
N ARG A 164 -8.94 -4.82 2.79
CA ARG A 164 -9.14 -4.49 4.21
C ARG A 164 -9.08 -2.99 4.45
N HIS A 165 -8.14 -2.27 3.84
CA HIS A 165 -8.01 -0.82 4.01
C HIS A 165 -9.26 -0.05 3.56
N VAL A 166 -9.82 -0.40 2.40
CA VAL A 166 -11.09 0.19 1.92
C VAL A 166 -12.21 -0.02 2.94
N LYS A 167 -12.31 -1.22 3.54
CA LYS A 167 -13.30 -1.53 4.58
C LYS A 167 -13.04 -0.75 5.87
N ASP A 168 -11.80 -0.70 6.33
CA ASP A 168 -11.37 0.03 7.53
C ASP A 168 -11.67 1.53 7.42
N MET A 169 -11.40 2.11 6.25
CA MET A 169 -11.62 3.52 5.99
C MET A 169 -13.10 3.86 5.78
N SER A 170 -13.88 2.93 5.22
CA SER A 170 -15.35 3.05 5.15
C SER A 170 -16.00 3.08 6.53
N ASP A 171 -15.55 2.22 7.44
CA ASP A 171 -16.01 2.21 8.82
C ASP A 171 -15.59 3.50 9.55
N LEU A 172 -14.36 3.98 9.32
CA LEU A 172 -13.87 5.23 9.90
C LEU A 172 -14.73 6.41 9.44
N LEU A 173 -15.06 6.47 8.16
CA LEU A 173 -15.95 7.49 7.60
C LEU A 173 -17.31 7.47 8.31
N GLN A 174 -17.89 6.27 8.49
CA GLN A 174 -19.17 6.16 9.17
C GLN A 174 -19.09 6.61 10.64
N GLN A 175 -17.99 6.33 11.32
CA GLN A 175 -17.75 6.83 12.68
C GLN A 175 -17.61 8.35 12.70
N CYS A 176 -16.85 8.94 11.77
CA CYS A 176 -16.73 10.38 11.55
C CYS A 176 -18.10 11.03 11.35
N VAL A 177 -18.94 10.48 10.49
CA VAL A 177 -20.32 10.96 10.26
C VAL A 177 -21.17 10.89 11.55
N ARG A 178 -20.97 9.89 12.42
CA ARG A 178 -21.71 9.81 13.70
C ARG A 178 -21.28 10.90 14.66
N ILE A 179 -19.97 11.14 14.80
CA ILE A 179 -19.41 12.10 15.75
C ILE A 179 -19.58 13.55 15.30
N SER A 180 -19.57 13.83 13.99
CA SER A 180 -19.69 15.20 13.44
C SER A 180 -21.10 15.80 13.53
N LYS A 181 -22.11 15.03 13.96
CA LYS A 181 -23.47 15.53 14.18
C LYS A 181 -23.57 16.50 15.37
N GLN A 182 -22.61 16.45 16.29
CA GLN A 182 -22.54 17.32 17.46
C GLN A 182 -21.10 17.73 17.72
N ALA A 183 -20.88 18.96 18.17
CA ALA A 183 -19.55 19.52 18.24
C ALA A 183 -18.64 18.84 19.29
N GLY A 184 -17.42 18.52 18.88
CA GLY A 184 -16.24 18.41 19.75
C GLY A 184 -16.04 17.07 20.45
N HIS A 185 -16.96 16.64 21.32
CA HIS A 185 -16.66 15.53 22.26
C HIS A 185 -16.44 14.18 21.53
N GLY A 186 -17.27 13.87 20.54
CA GLY A 186 -17.11 12.63 19.75
C GLY A 186 -15.80 12.60 18.97
N LEU A 187 -15.41 13.73 18.39
CA LEU A 187 -14.14 13.89 17.66
C LEU A 187 -12.94 13.72 18.57
N TYR A 188 -12.94 14.37 19.72
CA TYR A 188 -11.89 14.19 20.72
C TYR A 188 -11.76 12.72 21.17
N HIS A 189 -12.89 12.02 21.35
CA HIS A 189 -12.86 10.62 21.75
C HIS A 189 -12.29 9.72 20.65
N LEU A 190 -12.75 9.86 19.41
CA LEU A 190 -12.21 9.08 18.29
C LEU A 190 -10.71 9.35 18.08
N ASP A 191 -10.27 10.61 18.16
CA ASP A 191 -8.85 10.97 18.10
C ASP A 191 -8.05 10.31 19.24
N LYS A 192 -8.60 10.29 20.45
CA LYS A 192 -7.98 9.60 21.59
C LYS A 192 -7.84 8.10 21.35
N GLU A 193 -8.84 7.45 20.77
CA GLU A 193 -8.77 6.02 20.42
C GLU A 193 -7.68 5.75 19.39
N LEU A 194 -7.61 6.55 18.32
CA LEU A 194 -6.55 6.43 17.31
C LEU A 194 -5.16 6.66 17.92
N ARG A 195 -5.01 7.64 18.82
CA ARG A 195 -3.74 7.91 19.50
C ARG A 195 -3.30 6.75 20.39
N VAL A 196 -4.21 6.16 21.16
CA VAL A 196 -3.91 4.98 22.02
C VAL A 196 -3.53 3.76 21.18
N ASN A 197 -4.10 3.63 19.98
CA ASN A 197 -3.84 2.54 19.06
C ASN A 197 -2.75 2.86 18.02
N ASN A 198 -1.90 3.87 18.23
CA ASN A 198 -0.81 4.24 17.31
C ASN A 198 -1.24 4.44 15.84
N GLY A 199 -2.43 5.01 15.63
CA GLY A 199 -2.98 5.22 14.29
C GLY A 199 -3.60 3.99 13.64
N VAL A 200 -3.75 2.87 14.37
CA VAL A 200 -4.56 1.72 13.91
C VAL A 200 -6.02 2.00 14.23
N VAL A 201 -6.93 1.79 13.27
CA VAL A 201 -8.37 1.88 13.55
C VAL A 201 -8.79 0.76 14.51
N PRO A 202 -9.63 1.03 15.54
CA PRO A 202 -9.96 0.05 16.58
C PRO A 202 -10.58 -1.26 16.06
N TRP A 203 -11.24 -1.21 14.90
CA TRP A 203 -11.92 -2.34 14.28
C TRP A 203 -11.09 -3.09 13.22
N ALA A 204 -9.83 -2.71 12.96
CA ALA A 204 -9.01 -3.30 11.90
C ALA A 204 -8.94 -4.84 11.98
N ASN A 205 -8.79 -5.37 13.20
CA ASN A 205 -8.72 -6.81 13.43
C ASN A 205 -10.05 -7.54 13.14
N PHE A 206 -11.19 -6.86 13.27
CA PHE A 206 -12.51 -7.46 12.98
C PHE A 206 -12.83 -7.41 11.48
N ASN A 207 -12.17 -6.54 10.73
CA ASN A 207 -12.28 -6.47 9.27
C ASN A 207 -11.31 -7.41 8.54
N ASP A 208 -10.45 -8.11 9.27
CA ASP A 208 -9.53 -9.10 8.72
C ASP A 208 -10.09 -10.52 8.93
N PRO A 209 -10.57 -11.21 7.88
CA PRO A 209 -11.11 -12.55 8.02
C PRO A 209 -10.05 -13.56 8.50
N ASP A 210 -8.77 -13.35 8.16
CA ASP A 210 -7.69 -14.26 8.54
C ASP A 210 -7.38 -14.17 10.06
N LYS A 211 -7.72 -13.04 10.70
CA LYS A 211 -7.64 -12.88 12.16
C LYS A 211 -8.69 -13.71 12.89
N SER A 212 -9.84 -13.98 12.29
CA SER A 212 -10.88 -14.82 12.89
C SER A 212 -10.39 -16.26 13.07
N ASP A 213 -9.63 -16.77 12.10
CA ASP A 213 -9.02 -18.10 12.17
C ASP A 213 -7.93 -18.18 13.25
N GLU A 214 -7.11 -17.13 13.42
CA GLU A 214 -6.15 -17.06 14.53
C GLU A 214 -6.85 -17.08 15.89
N LEU A 215 -7.95 -16.33 16.03
CA LEU A 215 -8.77 -16.34 17.25
C LEU A 215 -9.38 -17.72 17.52
N LEU A 216 -9.92 -18.38 16.49
CA LEU A 216 -10.46 -19.74 16.60
C LEU A 216 -9.39 -20.75 17.02
N ARG A 217 -8.17 -20.67 16.45
CA ARG A 217 -7.04 -21.52 16.87
C ARG A 217 -6.68 -21.30 18.33
N GLY A 218 -6.71 -20.05 18.81
CA GLY A 218 -6.50 -19.72 20.21
C GLY A 218 -7.55 -20.35 21.12
N VAL A 219 -8.84 -20.17 20.81
CA VAL A 219 -9.95 -20.74 21.58
C VAL A 219 -9.89 -22.27 21.62
N VAL A 220 -9.63 -22.92 20.49
CA VAL A 220 -9.49 -24.37 20.42
C VAL A 220 -8.32 -24.85 21.28
N ALA A 221 -7.16 -24.18 21.23
CA ALA A 221 -6.01 -24.53 22.05
C ALA A 221 -6.31 -24.41 23.56
N ASP A 222 -7.05 -23.38 23.97
CA ASP A 222 -7.44 -23.21 25.37
C ASP A 222 -8.49 -24.23 25.83
N LEU A 223 -9.42 -24.62 24.96
CA LEU A 223 -10.35 -25.73 25.22
C LEU A 223 -9.61 -27.06 25.43
N TYR A 224 -8.60 -27.35 24.61
CA TYR A 224 -7.77 -28.55 24.79
C TYR A 224 -6.97 -28.51 26.09
N LYS A 225 -6.41 -27.37 26.47
CA LYS A 225 -5.72 -27.21 27.76
C LYS A 225 -6.65 -27.34 28.96
N ALA A 226 -7.91 -26.91 28.83
CA ALA A 226 -8.91 -27.04 29.89
C ALA A 226 -9.48 -28.46 30.02
N ALA A 227 -9.32 -29.30 28.99
CA ALA A 227 -9.79 -30.68 28.95
C ALA A 227 -8.76 -31.72 29.43
N VAL A 228 -7.53 -31.30 29.75
CA VAL A 228 -6.42 -32.13 30.30
C VAL A 228 -6.12 -31.70 31.72
#